data_AF-A0A5N5QR83-F1
#
_entry.id   AF-A0A5N5QR83-F1
#
_cell.length_a   1.000
_cell.length_b   1.000
_cell.length_c   1.000
_cell.angle_alpha   90.00
_cell.angle_beta   90.00
_cell.angle_gamma   90.00
#
_symmetry.space_group_name_H-M   'P 1'
#
loop_
_entity.id
_entity.type
_entity.pdbx_description
1 polymer ?
#
loop_
_entity_poly.entity_id
_entity_poly.type
_entity_poly.pdbx_seq_one_letter_code
_entity_poly.pdbx_strand_id
1 'polypeptide(L)'
;MLHRAQPIAIRRSFHFSITSLNSRFHIIDETTKLPESSPKLASSDLDKEPLPGLELVSQPDSQPDSLPASAPSGVPQVVSDHEPREVARINAFDTHRFVTLLERTFPTPIARTLMRATRAILVVRFGRVKQEIFGVRDLDNQAYLFRAALSELRTELTMRTRSEFAALRTASAALRRDADALSGKLKEDIATLKHDIDMDMNNRKNEARADAKANEIAIEELNHRATIKISDLRTEIEQAKWVNVSRGVLGVLSLVSFVILTMELAPKPPKPAPPPTPTVVMEREKLDLREFEDNNLTS
;
A
#
# COMPACT_ATOMS: atom_id res chain seq x y z
N MET A 1 15.60 33.30 -42.87
CA MET A 1 16.48 32.11 -42.79
C MET A 1 16.59 31.70 -41.32
N LEU A 2 16.60 30.39 -41.03
CA LEU A 2 17.08 29.67 -39.82
C LEU A 2 16.94 30.31 -38.40
N HIS A 3 16.58 29.57 -37.34
CA HIS A 3 15.85 28.30 -37.23
C HIS A 3 15.32 28.18 -35.79
N ARG A 4 14.07 27.79 -35.57
CA ARG A 4 13.48 27.63 -34.23
C ARG A 4 13.83 26.24 -33.68
N ALA A 5 14.67 26.16 -32.65
CA ALA A 5 14.98 24.90 -32.00
C ALA A 5 13.75 24.35 -31.25
N GLN A 6 13.49 23.05 -31.40
CA GLN A 6 12.53 22.30 -30.58
C GLN A 6 13.30 21.27 -29.73
N PRO A 7 12.91 21.04 -28.46
CA PRO A 7 13.53 20.00 -27.64
C PRO A 7 13.09 18.61 -28.12
N ILE A 8 14.05 17.70 -28.30
CA ILE A 8 13.80 16.33 -28.77
C ILE A 8 13.26 15.49 -27.61
N ALA A 9 11.99 15.08 -27.70
CA ALA A 9 11.36 14.20 -26.72
C ALA A 9 11.79 12.74 -26.94
N ILE A 10 12.77 12.26 -26.17
CA ILE A 10 13.25 10.86 -26.23
C ILE A 10 12.23 9.92 -25.57
N ARG A 11 11.23 9.49 -26.36
CA ARG A 11 10.19 8.53 -25.96
C ARG A 11 10.78 7.11 -25.82
N ARG A 12 11.40 6.80 -24.68
CA ARG A 12 11.79 5.42 -24.32
C ARG A 12 10.54 4.56 -24.10
N SER A 13 10.30 3.61 -25.00
CA SER A 13 9.29 2.58 -24.84
C SER A 13 9.77 1.48 -23.90
N PHE A 14 9.32 1.50 -22.64
CA PHE A 14 9.48 0.35 -21.75
C PHE A 14 8.42 -0.71 -22.08
N HIS A 15 8.84 -1.78 -22.76
CA HIS A 15 8.04 -2.99 -22.88
C HIS A 15 8.04 -3.71 -21.52
N PHE A 16 6.91 -3.72 -20.82
CA PHE A 16 6.75 -4.47 -19.58
C PHE A 16 6.11 -5.83 -19.88
N SER A 17 6.95 -6.85 -20.08
CA SER A 17 6.47 -8.22 -20.31
C SER A 17 5.90 -8.80 -19.01
N ILE A 18 4.58 -9.01 -18.98
CA ILE A 18 3.91 -9.67 -17.85
C ILE A 18 4.15 -11.18 -17.95
N THR A 19 5.13 -11.67 -17.20
CA THR A 19 5.37 -13.12 -17.05
C THR A 19 4.39 -13.67 -16.01
N SER A 20 3.45 -14.51 -16.46
CA SER A 20 2.53 -15.22 -15.56
C SER A 20 3.28 -16.23 -14.69
N LEU A 21 3.17 -16.12 -13.37
CA LEU A 21 3.55 -17.19 -12.43
C LEU A 21 2.32 -18.00 -12.04
N ASN A 22 2.43 -19.32 -12.16
CA ASN A 22 1.35 -20.26 -11.84
C ASN A 22 1.33 -20.59 -10.34
N SER A 23 0.14 -20.93 -9.85
CA SER A 23 -0.20 -21.16 -8.45
C SER A 23 0.58 -22.30 -7.78
N ARG A 24 0.91 -22.11 -6.49
CA ARG A 24 0.84 -23.20 -5.51
C ARG A 24 0.56 -22.69 -4.09
N PHE A 25 -0.71 -22.45 -3.79
CA PHE A 25 -1.17 -22.18 -2.42
C PHE A 25 -1.23 -23.50 -1.64
N HIS A 26 -0.64 -23.57 -0.44
CA HIS A 26 -0.75 -24.73 0.45
C HIS A 26 -1.35 -24.30 1.78
N ILE A 27 -2.56 -24.77 2.05
CA ILE A 27 -3.18 -24.64 3.37
C ILE A 27 -2.56 -25.72 4.26
N ILE A 28 -2.23 -25.37 5.50
CA ILE A 28 -2.02 -26.32 6.59
C ILE A 28 -2.79 -25.76 7.78
N ASP A 29 -3.82 -26.50 8.20
CA ASP A 29 -4.55 -26.30 9.44
C ASP A 29 -4.40 -27.59 10.22
N GLU A 30 -3.70 -27.55 11.36
CA GLU A 30 -3.80 -28.60 12.36
C GLU A 30 -3.49 -28.08 13.77
N THR A 31 -4.41 -28.34 14.70
CA THR A 31 -4.26 -28.00 16.12
C THR A 31 -3.55 -29.13 16.88
N THR A 32 -2.43 -28.83 17.55
CA THR A 32 -1.86 -29.69 18.60
C THR A 32 -1.21 -28.83 19.69
N LYS A 33 -1.18 -29.32 20.93
CA LYS A 33 -0.96 -28.51 22.14
C LYS A 33 -0.03 -29.23 23.15
N LEU A 34 0.87 -28.47 23.78
CA LEU A 34 1.80 -28.85 24.87
C LEU A 34 2.94 -29.84 24.52
N PRO A 35 4.05 -29.89 25.30
CA PRO A 35 4.59 -28.86 26.20
C PRO A 35 6.12 -28.59 26.06
N GLU A 36 6.50 -27.40 26.53
CA GLU A 36 7.72 -27.11 27.32
C GLU A 36 9.10 -27.69 26.93
N SER A 37 9.96 -26.83 26.35
CA SER A 37 11.35 -26.71 26.79
C SER A 37 11.86 -25.28 26.55
N SER A 38 12.55 -24.69 27.53
CA SER A 38 12.91 -23.26 27.54
C SER A 38 14.42 -23.02 27.64
N PRO A 39 15.10 -22.52 26.58
CA PRO A 39 16.40 -21.88 26.71
C PRO A 39 16.21 -20.42 27.14
N LYS A 40 16.55 -20.12 28.39
CA LYS A 40 16.41 -18.81 29.03
C LYS A 40 17.44 -17.80 28.49
N LEU A 41 17.11 -17.08 27.42
CA LEU A 41 17.88 -15.92 26.97
C LEU A 41 17.30 -14.64 27.59
N ALA A 42 18.02 -14.05 28.54
CA ALA A 42 17.59 -12.83 29.21
C ALA A 42 17.84 -11.60 28.34
N SER A 43 16.80 -10.81 28.09
CA SER A 43 16.94 -9.43 27.64
C SER A 43 17.48 -8.57 28.79
N SER A 44 18.78 -8.31 28.80
CA SER A 44 19.39 -7.26 29.63
C SER A 44 19.44 -5.96 28.84
N ASP A 45 18.84 -4.90 29.37
CA ASP A 45 18.94 -3.55 28.80
C ASP A 45 20.41 -3.15 28.59
N LEU A 46 20.70 -2.58 27.42
CA LEU A 46 22.02 -2.02 27.09
C LEU A 46 21.88 -0.70 26.33
N ASP A 47 20.96 0.12 26.84
CA ASP A 47 20.77 1.51 26.44
C ASP A 47 21.62 2.43 27.33
N LYS A 48 22.16 3.51 26.73
CA LYS A 48 23.03 4.55 27.35
C LYS A 48 24.50 4.18 27.62
N GLU A 49 25.33 4.31 26.58
CA GLU A 49 26.66 4.91 26.73
C GLU A 49 26.74 6.16 25.83
N PRO A 50 26.89 7.38 26.38
CA PRO A 50 27.07 8.60 25.58
C PRO A 50 28.53 8.77 25.16
N LEU A 51 28.77 9.02 23.87
CA LEU A 51 30.10 9.32 23.34
C LEU A 51 30.74 10.52 24.08
N PRO A 52 31.96 10.41 24.59
CA PRO A 52 32.57 11.47 25.39
C PRO A 52 33.04 12.64 24.52
N GLY A 53 32.64 13.85 24.91
CA GLY A 53 33.26 15.10 24.45
C GLY A 53 32.60 15.80 23.25
N LEU A 54 31.45 16.44 23.47
CA LEU A 54 31.09 17.68 22.76
C LEU A 54 30.13 18.61 23.54
N GLU A 55 30.14 18.55 24.88
CA GLU A 55 29.42 19.52 25.70
C GLU A 55 30.20 20.84 25.84
N LEU A 56 29.79 21.85 25.08
CA LEU A 56 29.97 23.24 25.47
C LEU A 56 28.76 24.08 25.04
N VAL A 57 28.18 24.78 26.00
CA VAL A 57 27.02 25.69 25.87
C VAL A 57 25.70 25.03 25.46
N SER A 58 24.94 24.60 26.47
CA SER A 58 23.48 24.68 26.47
C SER A 58 23.04 25.08 27.87
N GLN A 59 22.52 26.30 28.00
CA GLN A 59 22.13 26.92 29.27
C GLN A 59 20.73 27.49 29.10
N PRO A 60 19.76 27.17 29.99
CA PRO A 60 18.38 27.64 29.88
C PRO A 60 18.24 29.10 30.33
N ASP A 61 17.29 29.82 29.72
CA ASP A 61 17.03 31.24 29.99
C ASP A 61 16.48 31.53 31.39
N SER A 62 16.74 32.75 31.86
CA SER A 62 16.02 33.41 32.96
C SER A 62 16.04 34.93 32.75
N GLN A 63 15.03 35.41 32.02
CA GLN A 63 14.70 36.81 31.73
C GLN A 63 13.92 37.40 32.94
N PRO A 64 13.85 38.72 33.26
CA PRO A 64 14.02 39.93 32.41
C PRO A 64 15.24 40.82 32.79
N ASP A 65 15.64 41.87 32.06
CA ASP A 65 14.81 42.94 31.46
C ASP A 65 15.32 43.63 30.18
N SER A 66 14.39 44.36 29.53
CA SER A 66 14.59 45.38 28.47
C SER A 66 15.46 45.06 27.24
N LEU A 67 14.79 44.76 26.11
CA LEU A 67 15.26 45.12 24.77
C LEU A 67 15.12 46.65 24.54
N PRO A 68 15.87 47.23 23.59
CA PRO A 68 15.28 47.36 22.25
C PRO A 68 16.09 46.61 21.18
N ALA A 69 15.39 46.17 20.13
CA ALA A 69 16.00 45.47 19.00
C ALA A 69 16.54 46.44 17.94
N SER A 70 17.68 46.09 17.35
CA SER A 70 18.06 46.49 15.99
C SER A 70 19.03 45.45 15.42
N ALA A 71 18.85 45.12 14.15
CA ALA A 71 19.57 44.04 13.47
C ALA A 71 20.74 44.59 12.62
N PRO A 72 21.39 43.75 11.79
CA PRO A 72 22.80 43.44 11.92
C PRO A 72 23.74 44.53 11.36
N SER A 73 24.88 44.73 12.02
CA SER A 73 26.01 45.44 11.45
C SER A 73 27.30 44.66 11.76
N GLY A 74 28.03 44.27 10.71
CA GLY A 74 29.25 43.47 10.83
C GLY A 74 30.44 44.34 11.22
N VAL A 75 30.71 44.45 12.52
CA VAL A 75 31.99 44.94 13.05
C VAL A 75 32.31 44.15 14.33
N PRO A 76 33.51 43.56 14.48
CA PRO A 76 33.91 42.97 15.75
C PRO A 76 33.89 44.02 16.87
N GLN A 77 33.45 43.62 18.07
CA GLN A 77 33.46 44.49 19.24
C GLN A 77 34.90 44.91 19.53
N VAL A 78 35.20 46.21 19.39
CA VAL A 78 36.56 46.73 19.56
C VAL A 78 36.99 46.57 21.01
N VAL A 79 37.93 45.67 21.26
CA VAL A 79 38.69 45.63 22.51
C VAL A 79 39.63 46.84 22.51
N SER A 80 39.12 47.97 22.99
CA SER A 80 39.81 49.25 23.06
C SER A 80 40.88 49.24 24.15
N ASP A 81 41.96 48.49 23.93
CA ASP A 81 43.09 48.42 24.86
C ASP A 81 44.46 48.37 24.13
N HIS A 82 44.59 49.18 23.08
CA HIS A 82 45.89 49.70 22.67
C HIS A 82 45.78 51.17 22.22
N GLU A 83 45.59 52.06 23.20
CA GLU A 83 45.95 53.48 23.05
C GLU A 83 47.34 53.59 22.38
N PRO A 84 47.55 54.38 21.31
CA PRO A 84 48.81 54.41 20.56
C PRO A 84 49.90 55.19 21.31
N ARG A 85 50.23 54.72 22.51
CA ARG A 85 51.16 55.26 23.53
C ARG A 85 52.23 56.13 22.90
N GLU A 86 51.99 57.44 22.90
CA GLU A 86 52.82 58.38 22.17
C GLU A 86 54.24 58.31 22.75
N VAL A 87 55.18 57.83 21.92
CA VAL A 87 56.59 57.72 22.32
C VAL A 87 57.15 59.12 22.41
N ALA A 88 57.03 59.69 23.62
CA ALA A 88 57.52 61.02 23.97
C ALA A 88 58.91 61.24 23.36
N ARG A 89 59.13 62.43 22.79
CA ARG A 89 60.34 62.74 22.02
C ARG A 89 61.55 62.89 22.96
N ILE A 90 62.10 61.75 23.38
CA ILE A 90 63.29 61.64 24.21
C ILE A 90 64.47 62.19 23.40
N ASN A 91 64.89 63.41 23.72
CA ASN A 91 66.15 64.00 23.24
C ASN A 91 67.31 63.26 23.92
N ALA A 92 67.64 62.06 23.42
CA ALA A 92 68.53 61.09 24.06
C ALA A 92 70.01 61.53 24.17
N PHE A 93 70.39 62.71 23.66
CA PHE A 93 71.76 63.22 23.73
C PHE A 93 71.80 64.75 23.82
N ASP A 94 72.16 65.26 24.99
CA ASP A 94 72.46 66.67 25.23
C ASP A 94 73.88 67.01 24.74
N THR A 95 73.97 67.61 23.56
CA THR A 95 75.24 68.05 22.97
C THR A 95 75.91 69.18 23.75
N HIS A 96 75.15 70.00 24.49
CA HIS A 96 75.70 71.14 25.22
C HIS A 96 76.39 70.66 26.49
N ARG A 97 75.67 69.93 27.36
CA ARG A 97 76.23 69.35 28.59
C ARG A 97 77.42 68.43 28.30
N PHE A 98 77.40 67.68 27.20
CA PHE A 98 78.54 66.87 26.79
C PHE A 98 79.78 67.72 26.47
N VAL A 99 79.64 68.80 25.67
CA VAL A 99 80.76 69.70 25.35
C VAL A 99 81.28 70.42 26.60
N THR A 100 80.41 70.98 27.45
CA THR A 100 80.81 71.67 28.69
C THR A 100 81.59 70.76 29.67
N LEU A 101 81.34 69.45 29.64
CA LEU A 101 82.12 68.48 30.43
C LEU A 101 83.49 68.19 29.78
N LEU A 102 83.55 68.02 28.46
CA LEU A 102 84.81 67.77 27.73
C LEU A 102 85.75 68.98 27.75
N GLU A 103 85.22 70.21 27.73
CA GLU A 103 86.00 71.46 27.79
C GLU A 103 86.75 71.68 29.11
N ARG A 104 86.46 70.88 30.16
CA ARG A 104 87.23 70.85 31.41
C ARG A 104 88.51 70.01 31.33
N THR A 105 88.69 69.21 30.28
CA THR A 105 89.81 68.26 30.14
C THR A 105 90.53 68.39 28.80
N PHE A 106 89.84 68.86 27.76
CA PHE A 106 90.37 69.00 26.41
C PHE A 106 90.11 70.40 25.83
N PRO A 107 91.01 70.93 24.98
CA PRO A 107 90.75 72.15 24.23
C PRO A 107 89.43 72.09 23.44
N THR A 108 88.67 73.19 23.46
CA THR A 108 87.40 73.38 22.72
C THR A 108 87.34 72.77 21.31
N PRO A 109 88.33 72.92 20.40
CA PRO A 109 88.27 72.29 19.07
C PRO A 109 88.25 70.74 19.13
N ILE A 110 88.94 70.13 20.08
CA ILE A 110 88.98 68.68 20.28
C ILE A 110 87.66 68.22 20.92
N ALA A 111 87.20 68.91 21.97
CA ALA A 111 85.91 68.63 22.62
C ALA A 111 84.73 68.66 21.62
N ARG A 112 84.69 69.68 20.76
CA ARG A 112 83.69 69.85 19.69
C ARG A 112 83.78 68.77 18.61
N THR A 113 84.99 68.30 18.29
CA THR A 113 85.21 67.23 17.30
C THR A 113 84.76 65.87 17.85
N LEU A 114 85.10 65.57 19.11
CA LEU A 114 84.66 64.35 19.78
C LEU A 114 83.12 64.31 19.93
N MET A 115 82.47 65.43 20.31
CA MET A 115 81.01 65.51 20.30
C MET A 115 80.39 65.20 18.93
N ARG A 116 80.96 65.73 17.84
CA ARG A 116 80.49 65.45 16.48
C ARG A 116 80.63 63.97 16.12
N ALA A 117 81.74 63.33 16.50
CA ALA A 117 81.96 61.90 16.28
C ALA A 117 80.98 61.04 17.09
N THR A 118 80.82 61.30 18.39
CA THR A 118 79.85 60.59 19.25
C THR A 118 78.42 60.76 18.74
N ARG A 119 78.03 61.98 18.34
CA ARG A 119 76.70 62.25 17.75
C ARG A 119 76.48 61.48 16.45
N ALA A 120 77.48 61.41 15.56
CA ALA A 120 77.38 60.66 14.30
C ALA A 120 77.17 59.15 14.55
N ILE A 121 77.96 58.56 15.44
CA ILE A 121 77.82 57.14 15.83
C ILE A 121 76.44 56.88 16.44
N LEU A 122 75.96 57.77 17.32
CA LEU A 122 74.66 57.62 17.97
C LEU A 122 73.50 57.72 16.96
N VAL A 123 73.56 58.63 15.99
CA VAL A 123 72.55 58.76 14.92
C VAL A 123 72.48 57.47 14.09
N VAL A 124 73.63 56.87 13.72
CA VAL A 124 73.68 55.61 12.98
C VAL A 124 73.09 54.44 13.79
N ARG A 125 73.43 54.34 15.09
CA ARG A 125 72.90 53.30 15.97
C ARG A 125 71.40 53.46 16.23
N PHE A 126 70.94 54.67 16.53
CA PHE A 126 69.52 54.97 16.74
C PHE A 126 68.70 54.74 15.46
N GLY A 127 69.27 55.06 14.29
CA GLY A 127 68.64 54.76 12.99
C GLY A 127 68.35 53.27 12.82
N ARG A 128 69.27 52.38 13.20
CA ARG A 128 69.06 50.92 13.15
C ARG A 128 67.98 50.45 14.14
N VAL A 129 68.11 50.83 15.42
CA VAL A 129 67.13 50.45 16.46
C VAL A 129 65.72 50.95 16.13
N LYS A 130 65.60 52.12 15.50
CA LYS A 130 64.31 52.66 15.04
C LYS A 130 63.67 51.79 13.95
N GLN A 131 64.46 51.23 13.02
CA GLN A 131 63.93 50.30 12.01
C GLN A 131 63.49 48.97 12.63
N GLU A 132 64.28 48.44 13.59
CA GLU A 132 63.92 47.22 14.33
C GLU A 132 62.60 47.41 15.12
N ILE A 133 62.43 48.55 15.80
CA ILE A 133 61.18 48.90 16.51
C ILE A 133 59.99 49.09 15.55
N PHE A 134 60.21 49.63 14.34
CA PHE A 134 59.14 49.70 13.34
C PHE A 134 58.74 48.31 12.83
N GLY A 135 59.69 47.38 12.68
CA GLY A 135 59.38 45.98 12.36
C GLY A 135 58.53 45.29 13.41
N VAL A 136 58.78 45.54 14.70
CA VAL A 136 57.92 45.04 15.80
C VAL A 136 56.51 45.62 15.70
N ARG A 137 56.38 46.95 15.53
CA ARG A 137 55.06 47.60 15.45
C ARG A 137 54.25 47.20 14.21
N ASP A 138 54.90 46.89 13.09
CA ASP A 138 54.21 46.36 11.91
C ASP A 138 53.77 44.90 12.14
N LEU A 139 54.59 44.08 12.79
CA LEU A 139 54.21 42.72 13.21
C LEU A 139 53.00 42.73 14.16
N ASP A 140 52.97 43.64 15.14
CA ASP A 140 51.83 43.83 16.06
C ASP A 140 50.55 44.22 15.30
N ASN A 141 50.67 45.12 14.31
CA ASN A 141 49.56 45.54 13.45
C ASN A 141 49.06 44.40 12.54
N GLN A 142 49.96 43.63 11.93
CA GLN A 142 49.60 42.43 11.16
C GLN A 142 48.92 41.37 12.03
N ALA A 143 49.40 41.17 13.27
CA ALA A 143 48.79 40.25 14.24
C ALA A 143 47.39 40.70 14.67
N TYR A 144 47.16 42.01 14.82
CA TYR A 144 45.82 42.57 15.06
C TYR A 144 44.87 42.29 13.88
N LEU A 145 45.28 42.60 12.64
CA LEU A 145 44.48 42.35 11.44
C LEU A 145 44.15 40.85 11.27
N PHE A 146 45.12 39.97 11.49
CA PHE A 146 44.90 38.53 11.47
C PHE A 146 43.92 38.07 12.57
N ARG A 147 44.02 38.64 13.77
CA ARG A 147 43.09 38.32 14.87
C ARG A 147 41.67 38.85 14.62
N ALA A 148 41.53 40.00 13.96
CA ALA A 148 40.23 40.52 13.52
C ALA A 148 39.59 39.58 12.48
N ALA A 149 40.33 39.21 11.43
CA ALA A 149 39.85 38.26 10.40
C ALA A 149 39.52 36.87 10.98
N LEU A 150 40.30 36.38 11.95
CA LEU A 150 39.98 35.14 12.68
C LEU A 150 38.78 35.26 13.64
N SER A 151 38.38 36.47 14.02
CA SER A 151 37.15 36.71 14.76
C SER A 151 35.95 36.72 13.81
N GLU A 152 36.08 37.44 12.69
CA GLU A 152 35.09 37.52 11.63
C GLU A 152 34.76 36.13 11.05
N LEU A 153 35.77 35.36 10.65
CA LEU A 153 35.62 33.99 10.15
C LEU A 153 34.94 33.06 11.18
N ARG A 154 35.22 33.22 12.48
CA ARG A 154 34.53 32.46 13.54
C ARG A 154 33.06 32.85 13.63
N THR A 155 32.74 34.14 13.56
CA THR A 155 31.34 34.60 13.56
C THR A 155 30.59 34.16 12.31
N GLU A 156 31.19 34.27 11.12
CA GLU A 156 30.60 33.80 9.86
C GLU A 156 30.34 32.29 9.91
N LEU A 157 31.33 31.47 10.28
CA LEU A 157 31.18 30.02 10.40
C LEU A 157 30.10 29.63 11.40
N THR A 158 30.01 30.32 12.53
CA THR A 158 28.99 30.07 13.58
C THR A 158 27.59 30.45 13.10
N MET A 159 27.44 31.60 12.42
CA MET A 159 26.16 32.02 11.82
C MET A 159 25.73 31.10 10.68
N ARG A 160 26.66 30.74 9.80
CA ARG A 160 26.46 29.86 8.66
C ARG A 160 26.02 28.46 9.10
N THR A 161 26.77 27.81 9.99
CA THR A 161 26.41 26.48 10.52
C THR A 161 25.07 26.52 11.24
N ARG A 162 24.77 27.55 12.05
CA ARG A 162 23.46 27.72 12.68
C ARG A 162 22.32 27.88 11.66
N SER A 163 22.56 28.58 10.55
CA SER A 163 21.61 28.72 9.43
C SER A 163 21.40 27.39 8.68
N GLU A 164 22.48 26.68 8.34
CA GLU A 164 22.44 25.36 7.69
C GLU A 164 21.72 24.32 8.59
N PHE A 165 21.95 24.33 9.90
CA PHE A 165 21.20 23.51 10.86
C PHE A 165 19.72 23.92 11.00
N ALA A 166 19.37 25.20 10.84
CA ALA A 166 17.97 25.64 10.82
C ALA A 166 17.27 25.18 9.54
N ALA A 167 17.91 25.30 8.38
CA ALA A 167 17.43 24.78 7.11
C ALA A 167 17.23 23.26 7.14
N LEU A 168 18.20 22.50 7.68
CA LEU A 168 18.11 21.05 7.81
C LEU A 168 16.98 20.59 8.76
N ARG A 169 16.76 21.31 9.88
CA ARG A 169 15.60 21.06 10.76
C ARG A 169 14.27 21.34 10.05
N THR A 170 14.19 22.40 9.24
CA THR A 170 12.98 22.71 8.46
C THR A 170 12.73 21.66 7.37
N ALA A 171 13.76 21.25 6.62
CA ALA A 171 13.65 20.23 5.57
C ALA A 171 13.27 18.84 6.13
N SER A 172 13.87 18.42 7.24
CA SER A 172 13.51 17.16 7.91
C SER A 172 12.10 17.19 8.54
N ALA A 173 11.65 18.35 9.04
CA ALA A 173 10.27 18.54 9.48
C ALA A 173 9.25 18.59 8.33
N ALA A 174 9.65 19.01 7.12
CA ALA A 174 8.82 18.90 5.92
C ALA A 174 8.70 17.42 5.50
N LEU A 175 9.84 16.75 5.30
CA LEU A 175 9.90 15.34 4.87
C LEU A 175 9.14 14.39 5.81
N ARG A 176 9.10 14.67 7.12
CA ARG A 176 8.25 13.93 8.07
C ARG A 176 6.76 14.10 7.77
N ARG A 177 6.28 15.33 7.57
CA ARG A 177 4.88 15.59 7.19
C ARG A 177 4.52 14.97 5.85
N ASP A 178 5.44 14.98 4.88
CA ASP A 178 5.23 14.35 3.58
C ASP A 178 5.11 12.82 3.70
N ALA A 179 5.94 12.19 4.56
CA ALA A 179 5.86 10.77 4.87
C ALA A 179 4.58 10.41 5.66
N ASP A 180 4.17 11.23 6.62
CA ASP A 180 2.92 11.05 7.38
C ASP A 180 1.69 11.19 6.46
N ALA A 181 1.69 12.18 5.56
CA ALA A 181 0.63 12.39 4.57
C ALA A 181 0.56 11.24 3.56
N LEU A 182 1.70 10.73 3.09
CA LEU A 182 1.75 9.54 2.22
C LEU A 182 1.28 8.28 2.96
N SER A 183 1.66 8.10 4.23
CA SER A 183 1.19 7.01 5.10
C SER A 183 -0.32 7.08 5.35
N GLY A 184 -0.88 8.28 5.45
CA GLY A 184 -2.32 8.52 5.49
C GLY A 184 -3.01 8.09 4.20
N LYS A 185 -2.56 8.62 3.04
CA LYS A 185 -3.11 8.27 1.73
C LYS A 185 -3.06 6.79 1.42
N LEU A 186 -1.91 6.13 1.65
CA LEU A 186 -1.80 4.69 1.40
C LEU A 186 -2.78 3.86 2.25
N LYS A 187 -3.16 4.31 3.45
CA LYS A 187 -4.21 3.65 4.25
C LYS A 187 -5.62 3.90 3.71
N GLU A 188 -5.88 5.11 3.22
CA GLU A 188 -7.14 5.49 2.54
C GLU A 188 -7.32 4.73 1.22
N ASP A 189 -6.26 4.67 0.39
CA ASP A 189 -6.21 3.90 -0.85
C ASP A 189 -6.42 2.39 -0.61
N ILE A 190 -5.76 1.82 0.41
CA ILE A 190 -5.94 0.41 0.80
C ILE A 190 -7.36 0.15 1.34
N ALA A 191 -7.92 1.06 2.14
CA ALA A 191 -9.29 0.92 2.65
C ALA A 191 -10.33 1.00 1.54
N THR A 192 -10.14 1.91 0.58
CA THR A 192 -10.99 2.08 -0.61
C THR A 192 -10.91 0.84 -1.50
N LEU A 193 -9.69 0.42 -1.88
CA LEU A 193 -9.48 -0.77 -2.70
C LEU A 193 -10.03 -2.04 -2.04
N LYS A 194 -9.93 -2.16 -0.70
CA LYS A 194 -10.56 -3.26 0.03
C LYS A 194 -12.09 -3.17 -0.10
N HIS A 195 -12.70 -2.00 0.09
CA HIS A 195 -14.14 -1.82 -0.04
C HIS A 195 -14.64 -2.16 -1.45
N ASP A 196 -13.91 -1.73 -2.49
CA ASP A 196 -14.21 -2.05 -3.89
C ASP A 196 -14.14 -3.56 -4.16
N ILE A 197 -13.13 -4.26 -3.60
CA ILE A 197 -13.01 -5.72 -3.69
C ILE A 197 -14.12 -6.43 -2.92
N ASP A 198 -14.45 -6.00 -1.70
CA ASP A 198 -15.56 -6.55 -0.91
C ASP A 198 -16.92 -6.33 -1.63
N MET A 199 -17.08 -5.19 -2.31
CA MET A 199 -18.26 -4.87 -3.13
C MET A 199 -18.34 -5.74 -4.39
N ASP A 200 -17.28 -5.86 -5.19
CA ASP A 200 -17.26 -6.74 -6.38
C ASP A 200 -17.48 -8.20 -5.99
N MET A 201 -16.78 -8.69 -4.96
CA MET A 201 -16.94 -10.05 -4.45
C MET A 201 -18.40 -10.32 -4.03
N ASN A 202 -19.06 -9.36 -3.38
CA ASN A 202 -20.47 -9.48 -3.02
C ASN A 202 -21.40 -9.37 -4.24
N ASN A 203 -21.09 -8.51 -5.22
CA ASN A 203 -21.84 -8.38 -6.46
C ASN A 203 -21.79 -9.67 -7.29
N ARG A 204 -20.60 -10.21 -7.55
CA ARG A 204 -20.38 -11.47 -8.28
C ARG A 204 -20.99 -12.67 -7.54
N LYS A 205 -21.00 -12.65 -6.21
CA LYS A 205 -21.71 -13.65 -5.38
C LYS A 205 -23.23 -13.52 -5.46
N ASN A 206 -23.76 -12.31 -5.68
CA ASN A 206 -25.19 -12.08 -5.91
C ASN A 206 -25.60 -12.47 -7.33
N GLU A 207 -24.80 -12.12 -8.33
CA GLU A 207 -24.92 -12.53 -9.74
C GLU A 207 -24.95 -14.06 -9.87
N ALA A 208 -23.92 -14.76 -9.37
CA ALA A 208 -23.89 -16.23 -9.38
C ALA A 208 -25.06 -16.90 -8.62
N ARG A 209 -25.66 -16.20 -7.65
CA ARG A 209 -26.89 -16.64 -6.95
C ARG A 209 -28.16 -16.36 -7.75
N ALA A 210 -28.19 -15.30 -8.55
CA ALA A 210 -29.27 -15.02 -9.48
C ALA A 210 -29.26 -16.03 -10.63
N ASP A 211 -28.09 -16.31 -11.20
CA ASP A 211 -27.88 -17.33 -12.23
C ASP A 211 -28.27 -18.72 -11.73
N ALA A 212 -27.85 -19.11 -10.51
CA ALA A 212 -28.24 -20.38 -9.91
C ALA A 212 -29.77 -20.53 -9.81
N LYS A 213 -30.47 -19.48 -9.38
CA LYS A 213 -31.94 -19.46 -9.32
C LYS A 213 -32.60 -19.45 -10.70
N ALA A 214 -32.03 -18.75 -11.67
CA ALA A 214 -32.55 -18.74 -13.04
C ALA A 214 -32.45 -20.15 -13.67
N ASN A 215 -31.35 -20.87 -13.42
CA ASN A 215 -31.19 -22.26 -13.82
C ASN A 215 -32.16 -23.20 -13.06
N GLU A 216 -32.36 -23.00 -11.76
CA GLU A 216 -33.32 -23.76 -10.95
C GLU A 216 -34.76 -23.61 -11.48
N ILE A 217 -35.20 -22.38 -11.77
CA ILE A 217 -36.50 -22.09 -12.40
C ILE A 217 -36.60 -22.71 -13.80
N ALA A 218 -35.55 -22.64 -14.61
CA ALA A 218 -35.54 -23.26 -15.95
C ALA A 218 -35.62 -24.79 -15.91
N ILE A 219 -35.02 -25.42 -14.88
CA ILE A 219 -35.13 -26.87 -14.64
C ILE A 219 -36.56 -27.23 -14.20
N GLU A 220 -37.17 -26.45 -13.30
CA GLU A 220 -38.56 -26.65 -12.88
C GLU A 220 -39.55 -26.48 -14.06
N GLU A 221 -39.38 -25.43 -14.88
CA GLU A 221 -40.20 -25.21 -16.08
C GLU A 221 -40.04 -26.35 -17.09
N LEU A 222 -38.80 -26.82 -17.32
CA LEU A 222 -38.55 -27.96 -18.21
C LEU A 222 -39.17 -29.26 -17.68
N ASN A 223 -39.09 -29.50 -16.37
CA ASN A 223 -39.72 -30.65 -15.72
C ASN A 223 -41.26 -30.59 -15.82
N HIS A 224 -41.86 -29.41 -15.61
CA HIS A 224 -43.29 -29.19 -15.76
C HIS A 224 -43.75 -29.40 -17.22
N ARG A 225 -43.02 -28.81 -18.19
CA ARG A 225 -43.26 -29.02 -19.64
C ARG A 225 -43.09 -30.49 -20.05
N ALA A 226 -42.13 -31.21 -19.48
CA ALA A 226 -41.96 -32.65 -19.72
C ALA A 226 -43.11 -33.47 -19.13
N THR A 227 -43.54 -33.16 -17.92
CA THR A 227 -44.68 -33.81 -17.24
C THR A 227 -45.98 -33.64 -18.04
N ILE A 228 -46.26 -32.44 -18.54
CA ILE A 228 -47.42 -32.18 -19.42
C ILE A 228 -47.31 -33.02 -20.70
N LYS A 229 -46.18 -32.99 -21.41
CA LYS A 229 -45.98 -33.79 -22.64
C LYS A 229 -46.15 -35.30 -22.42
N ILE A 230 -45.73 -35.83 -21.26
CA ILE A 230 -45.92 -37.24 -20.89
C ILE A 230 -47.40 -37.54 -20.67
N SER A 231 -48.16 -36.61 -20.07
CA SER A 231 -49.62 -36.70 -19.95
C SER A 231 -50.31 -36.65 -21.32
N ASP A 232 -49.92 -35.71 -22.19
CA ASP A 232 -50.47 -35.57 -23.54
C ASP A 232 -50.26 -36.86 -24.35
N LEU A 233 -49.01 -37.34 -24.43
CA LEU A 233 -48.66 -38.60 -25.09
C LEU A 233 -49.41 -39.81 -24.52
N ARG A 234 -49.64 -39.84 -23.20
CA ARG A 234 -50.48 -40.89 -22.59
C ARG A 234 -51.92 -40.81 -23.07
N THR A 235 -52.52 -39.62 -23.14
CA THR A 235 -53.88 -39.46 -23.67
C THR A 235 -53.95 -39.78 -25.16
N GLU A 236 -52.91 -39.47 -25.95
CA GLU A 236 -52.81 -39.85 -27.36
C GLU A 236 -52.75 -41.38 -27.53
N ILE A 237 -51.97 -42.08 -26.69
CA ILE A 237 -51.92 -43.55 -26.66
C ILE A 237 -53.27 -44.15 -26.25
N GLU A 238 -53.96 -43.58 -25.26
CA GLU A 238 -55.28 -44.03 -24.84
C GLU A 238 -56.34 -43.78 -25.93
N GLN A 239 -56.31 -42.63 -26.63
CA GLN A 239 -57.13 -42.35 -27.81
C GLN A 239 -56.83 -43.30 -28.98
N ALA A 240 -55.56 -43.56 -29.28
CA ALA A 240 -55.15 -44.50 -30.32
C ALA A 240 -55.65 -45.93 -30.03
N LYS A 241 -55.62 -46.36 -28.75
CA LYS A 241 -56.22 -47.63 -28.31
C LYS A 241 -57.74 -47.65 -28.54
N TRP A 242 -58.47 -46.59 -28.15
CA TRP A 242 -59.92 -46.49 -28.42
C TRP A 242 -60.26 -46.52 -29.91
N VAL A 243 -59.49 -45.81 -30.74
CA VAL A 243 -59.66 -45.78 -32.21
C VAL A 243 -59.34 -47.15 -32.83
N ASN A 244 -58.33 -47.86 -32.34
CA ASN A 244 -57.98 -49.19 -32.84
C ASN A 244 -59.02 -50.25 -32.42
N VAL A 245 -59.50 -50.21 -31.16
CA VAL A 245 -60.56 -51.10 -30.67
C VAL A 245 -61.87 -50.88 -31.42
N SER A 246 -62.31 -49.63 -31.60
CA SER A 246 -63.56 -49.32 -32.32
C SER A 246 -63.50 -49.74 -33.79
N ARG A 247 -62.36 -49.53 -34.48
CA ARG A 247 -62.13 -50.07 -35.84
C ARG A 247 -62.17 -51.60 -35.87
N GLY A 248 -61.58 -52.27 -34.88
CA GLY A 248 -61.64 -53.73 -34.74
C GLY A 248 -63.08 -54.24 -34.56
N VAL A 249 -63.86 -53.62 -33.67
CA VAL A 249 -65.27 -53.95 -33.45
C VAL A 249 -66.11 -53.73 -34.71
N LEU A 250 -65.91 -52.62 -35.43
CA LEU A 250 -66.56 -52.37 -36.72
C LEU A 250 -66.22 -53.46 -37.75
N GLY A 251 -64.97 -53.92 -37.80
CA GLY A 251 -64.55 -55.04 -38.66
C GLY A 251 -65.23 -56.38 -38.31
N VAL A 252 -65.32 -56.70 -37.01
CA VAL A 252 -66.02 -57.92 -36.56
C VAL A 252 -67.53 -57.84 -36.86
N LEU A 253 -68.16 -56.69 -36.61
CA LEU A 253 -69.59 -56.49 -36.91
C LEU A 253 -69.90 -56.55 -38.41
N SER A 254 -69.02 -56.02 -39.28
CA SER A 254 -69.19 -56.13 -40.73
C SER A 254 -69.02 -57.57 -41.23
N LEU A 255 -68.08 -58.33 -40.65
CA LEU A 255 -67.90 -59.77 -40.93
C LEU A 255 -69.15 -60.57 -40.53
N VAL A 256 -69.69 -60.35 -39.32
CA VAL A 256 -70.91 -61.03 -38.84
C VAL A 256 -72.12 -60.67 -39.72
N SER A 257 -72.28 -59.40 -40.07
CA SER A 257 -73.35 -58.95 -40.98
C SER A 257 -73.24 -59.61 -42.37
N PHE A 258 -72.02 -59.75 -42.90
CA PHE A 258 -71.78 -60.42 -44.18
C PHE A 258 -72.11 -61.92 -44.10
N VAL A 259 -71.70 -62.61 -43.02
CA VAL A 259 -72.05 -64.03 -42.79
C VAL A 259 -73.57 -64.21 -42.75
N ILE A 260 -74.30 -63.38 -41.99
CA ILE A 260 -75.77 -63.43 -41.91
C ILE A 260 -76.40 -63.22 -43.30
N LEU A 261 -75.93 -62.22 -44.06
CA LEU A 261 -76.43 -61.96 -45.41
C LEU A 261 -76.20 -63.14 -46.37
N THR A 262 -75.02 -63.78 -46.31
CA THR A 262 -74.76 -65.00 -47.11
C THR A 262 -75.58 -66.22 -46.68
N MET A 263 -76.05 -66.25 -45.42
CA MET A 263 -76.88 -67.33 -44.87
C MET A 263 -78.37 -67.13 -45.22
N GLU A 264 -78.87 -65.89 -45.21
CA GLU A 264 -80.21 -65.54 -45.73
C GLU A 264 -80.34 -65.73 -47.25
N LEU A 265 -79.25 -65.61 -48.02
CA LEU A 265 -79.24 -65.93 -49.45
C LEU A 265 -79.22 -67.45 -49.75
N ALA A 266 -79.13 -68.33 -48.74
CA ALA A 266 -79.19 -69.77 -48.93
C ALA A 266 -80.64 -70.26 -49.07
N PRO A 267 -81.01 -70.95 -50.18
CA PRO A 267 -82.40 -71.36 -50.42
C PRO A 267 -82.87 -72.41 -49.39
N LYS A 268 -83.96 -72.09 -48.69
CA LYS A 268 -84.50 -72.88 -47.58
C LYS A 268 -85.27 -74.12 -48.07
N PRO A 269 -84.95 -75.34 -47.59
CA PRO A 269 -85.62 -76.57 -48.04
C PRO A 269 -87.10 -76.65 -47.57
N PRO A 270 -87.97 -77.31 -48.35
CA PRO A 270 -89.42 -77.32 -48.11
C PRO A 270 -89.87 -78.27 -46.98
N LYS A 271 -91.09 -78.03 -46.47
CA LYS A 271 -91.69 -78.68 -45.30
C LYS A 271 -92.76 -79.73 -45.68
N PRO A 272 -92.62 -81.01 -45.28
CA PRO A 272 -93.69 -82.01 -45.36
C PRO A 272 -94.78 -81.85 -44.28
N ALA A 273 -95.95 -82.48 -44.48
CA ALA A 273 -97.11 -82.44 -43.58
C ALA A 273 -97.72 -83.85 -43.31
N PRO A 274 -98.53 -84.04 -42.24
CA PRO A 274 -98.89 -85.36 -41.65
C PRO A 274 -100.33 -85.86 -42.03
N PRO A 275 -100.92 -86.95 -41.46
CA PRO A 275 -100.46 -87.92 -40.44
C PRO A 275 -100.24 -89.35 -41.02
N PRO A 276 -100.96 -90.49 -40.75
CA PRO A 276 -102.22 -90.79 -40.02
C PRO A 276 -102.02 -91.63 -38.70
N THR A 277 -102.90 -92.61 -38.44
CA THR A 277 -103.09 -93.45 -37.22
C THR A 277 -103.84 -94.76 -37.59
N PRO A 278 -104.16 -95.73 -36.70
CA PRO A 278 -104.03 -95.84 -35.22
C PRO A 278 -103.15 -97.07 -34.79
N THR A 279 -103.17 -97.78 -33.64
CA THR A 279 -103.95 -97.93 -32.36
C THR A 279 -103.03 -98.72 -31.37
N VAL A 280 -103.22 -98.93 -30.06
CA VAL A 280 -104.28 -98.59 -29.09
C VAL A 280 -103.78 -97.60 -28.00
N VAL A 281 -103.34 -97.87 -26.75
CA VAL A 281 -103.21 -99.07 -25.87
C VAL A 281 -103.40 -98.65 -24.38
N MET A 282 -103.57 -99.59 -23.45
CA MET A 282 -103.71 -99.41 -21.99
C MET A 282 -102.39 -99.75 -21.22
N GLU A 283 -102.17 -99.43 -19.93
CA GLU A 283 -103.10 -99.34 -18.79
C GLU A 283 -102.70 -98.28 -17.72
N ARG A 284 -103.50 -98.15 -16.63
CA ARG A 284 -103.31 -97.23 -15.49
C ARG A 284 -102.96 -97.97 -14.20
N GLU A 285 -102.17 -97.35 -13.31
CA GLU A 285 -102.35 -97.18 -11.84
C GLU A 285 -101.14 -96.35 -11.32
N LYS A 286 -101.07 -95.75 -10.11
CA LYS A 286 -102.05 -95.01 -9.27
C LYS A 286 -101.25 -94.18 -8.23
N LEU A 287 -101.92 -93.44 -7.35
CA LEU A 287 -101.29 -92.69 -6.26
C LEU A 287 -100.68 -93.64 -5.20
N ASP A 288 -99.60 -93.21 -4.55
CA ASP A 288 -99.73 -92.79 -3.14
C ASP A 288 -98.64 -91.78 -2.71
N LEU A 289 -98.74 -91.29 -1.47
CA LEU A 289 -97.95 -90.21 -0.86
C LEU A 289 -97.03 -90.72 0.27
N ARG A 290 -96.16 -89.84 0.77
CA ARG A 290 -95.29 -89.97 1.98
C ARG A 290 -94.04 -90.87 1.87
N GLU A 291 -93.02 -90.74 2.72
CA GLU A 291 -92.40 -89.60 3.48
C GLU A 291 -91.09 -90.16 4.13
N PHE A 292 -90.29 -89.29 4.75
CA PHE A 292 -89.23 -89.58 5.74
C PHE A 292 -87.81 -90.05 5.34
N GLU A 293 -86.86 -89.51 6.14
CA GLU A 293 -85.50 -89.94 6.51
C GLU A 293 -84.36 -90.11 5.47
N ASP A 294 -83.57 -89.04 5.39
CA ASP A 294 -82.21 -88.96 5.97
C ASP A 294 -81.04 -89.82 5.47
N ASN A 295 -79.96 -89.08 5.15
CA ASN A 295 -78.53 -89.42 5.34
C ASN A 295 -77.97 -90.61 4.51
N ASN A 296 -76.70 -90.64 4.11
CA ASN A 296 -75.54 -89.90 4.59
C ASN A 296 -74.46 -89.78 3.49
N LEU A 297 -73.36 -89.06 3.78
CA LEU A 297 -71.97 -89.20 3.26
C LEU A 297 -71.75 -89.78 1.84
N THR A 298 -70.91 -89.19 0.98
CA THR A 298 -69.50 -88.86 1.28
C THR A 298 -68.93 -87.80 0.32
N SER A 299 -67.74 -87.30 0.61
CA SER A 299 -66.95 -86.29 -0.14
C SER A 299 -66.62 -86.66 -1.58
#